data_AF-A0A183D116-F1
#
_entry.id   AF-A0A183D116-F1
#
_cell.length_a   1.000
_cell.length_b   1.000
_cell.length_c   1.000
_cell.angle_alpha   90.00
_cell.angle_beta   90.00
_cell.angle_gamma   90.00
#
_symmetry.space_group_name_H-M   'P 1'
#
loop_
_entity.id
_entity.type
_entity.pdbx_description
1 polymer ?
#
loop_
_entity_poly.entity_id
_entity_poly.type
_entity_poly.pdbx_seq_one_letter_code
_entity_poly.pdbx_strand_id
1 'polypeptide(L)'
;LLRSEEEFVNELRAVVEIYVKALDDPSIAEEVKAKKDELALNLKQLHNFHANVMLKGLQYYSDDPGKVGQTFTRLERDFDLHIQFHHNLPHVKELIAQKPFRDFFQVCKTAGMNLIEY
;
A
#
# COMPACT_ATOMS: atom_id res chain seq x y z
N LEU A 1 -17.04 -0.60 9.10
CA LEU A 1 -16.51 -0.10 7.82
C LEU A 1 -15.62 1.12 8.02
N LEU A 2 -16.13 2.24 8.56
CA LEU A 2 -15.30 3.43 8.75
C LEU A 2 -14.05 3.17 9.60
N ARG A 3 -14.22 2.59 10.80
CA ARG A 3 -13.08 2.28 11.69
C ARG A 3 -12.04 1.34 11.04
N SER A 4 -12.50 0.28 10.37
CA SER A 4 -11.59 -0.65 9.69
C SER A 4 -10.84 0.02 8.53
N GLU A 5 -11.48 0.98 7.84
CA GLU A 5 -10.83 1.78 6.81
C GLU A 5 -9.77 2.73 7.41
N GLU A 6 -10.05 3.35 8.56
CA GLU A 6 -9.07 4.18 9.28
C GLU A 6 -7.84 3.35 9.71
N GLU A 7 -8.06 2.14 10.23
CA GLU A 7 -7.01 1.20 10.59
C GLU A 7 -6.18 0.82 9.33
N PHE A 8 -6.84 0.45 8.23
CA PHE A 8 -6.18 0.12 6.96
C PHE A 8 -5.36 1.27 6.38
N VAL A 9 -5.90 2.50 6.37
CA VAL A 9 -5.17 3.70 5.91
C VAL A 9 -3.92 3.94 6.76
N ASN A 10 -4.01 3.75 8.07
CA ASN A 10 -2.86 3.90 8.97
C ASN A 10 -1.77 2.84 8.69
N GLU A 11 -2.16 1.60 8.42
CA GLU A 11 -1.22 0.54 8.03
C GLU A 11 -0.54 0.85 6.69
N LEU A 12 -1.31 1.24 5.67
CA LEU A 12 -0.77 1.64 4.38
C LEU A 12 0.18 2.85 4.50
N ARG A 13 -0.16 3.82 5.35
CA ARG A 13 0.72 4.96 5.63
C ARG A 13 2.06 4.50 6.19
N ALA A 14 2.05 3.61 7.18
CA ALA A 14 3.28 3.09 7.78
C ALA A 14 4.15 2.36 6.73
N VAL A 15 3.54 1.56 5.85
CA VAL A 15 4.27 0.91 4.75
C VAL A 15 4.90 1.93 3.80
N VAL A 16 4.16 2.99 3.42
CA VAL A 16 4.69 4.04 2.54
C VAL A 16 5.83 4.82 3.21
N GLU A 17 5.68 5.19 4.49
CA GLU A 17 6.64 6.02 5.23
C GLU A 17 7.92 5.27 5.62
N ILE A 18 7.83 3.96 5.83
CA ILE A 18 8.98 3.12 6.21
C ILE A 18 9.61 2.50 4.97
N TYR A 19 8.87 1.68 4.24
CA TYR A 19 9.43 0.85 3.17
C TYR A 19 9.60 1.60 1.86
N VAL A 20 8.54 2.25 1.37
CA VAL A 20 8.61 2.95 0.09
C VAL A 20 9.58 4.13 0.17
N LYS A 21 9.63 4.82 1.31
CA LYS A 21 10.62 5.88 1.55
C LYS A 21 12.05 5.34 1.64
N ALA A 22 12.27 4.17 2.25
CA ALA A 22 13.59 3.55 2.34
C ALA A 22 14.15 3.15 0.96
N LEU A 23 13.29 2.88 -0.03
CA LEU A 23 13.71 2.61 -1.41
C LEU A 23 14.30 3.84 -2.12
N ASP A 24 14.02 5.05 -1.62
CA ASP A 24 14.59 6.30 -2.12
C ASP A 24 15.90 6.69 -1.41
N ASP A 25 16.39 5.87 -0.46
CA ASP A 25 17.64 6.12 0.27
C ASP A 25 18.88 5.83 -0.62
N PRO A 26 19.81 6.79 -0.77
CA PRO A 26 20.99 6.64 -1.63
C PRO A 26 22.02 5.64 -1.09
N SER A 27 21.89 5.14 0.15
CA SER A 27 22.81 4.18 0.76
C SER A 27 22.43 2.71 0.54
N ILE A 28 21.26 2.42 -0.02
CA ILE A 28 20.83 1.04 -0.30
C ILE A 28 21.62 0.43 -1.47
N ALA A 29 21.64 -0.90 -1.56
CA ALA A 29 22.35 -1.61 -2.63
C ALA A 29 21.83 -1.21 -4.03
N GLU A 30 22.73 -1.10 -5.01
CA GLU A 30 22.40 -0.66 -6.37
C GLU A 30 21.35 -1.57 -7.05
N GLU A 31 21.37 -2.87 -6.75
CA GLU A 31 20.38 -3.82 -7.25
C GLU A 31 18.98 -3.53 -6.70
N VAL A 32 18.89 -3.08 -5.44
CA VAL A 32 17.63 -2.64 -4.82
C VAL A 32 17.14 -1.36 -5.47
N LYS A 33 18.03 -0.39 -5.69
CA LYS A 33 17.69 0.87 -6.39
C LYS A 33 17.18 0.62 -7.80
N ALA A 34 17.84 -0.28 -8.54
CA ALA A 34 17.47 -0.63 -9.91
C ALA A 34 16.07 -1.27 -10.01
N LYS A 35 15.57 -1.84 -8.91
CA LYS A 35 14.26 -2.50 -8.81
C LYS A 35 13.25 -1.74 -7.95
N LYS A 36 13.54 -0.49 -7.56
CA LYS A 36 12.73 0.27 -6.60
C LYS A 36 11.26 0.40 -6.99
N ASP A 37 10.97 0.64 -8.27
CA ASP A 37 9.58 0.84 -8.73
C ASP A 37 8.79 -0.46 -8.72
N GLU A 38 9.46 -1.58 -9.03
CA GLU A 38 8.88 -2.93 -8.95
C GLU A 38 8.60 -3.29 -7.48
N LEU A 39 9.59 -3.06 -6.61
CA LEU A 39 9.52 -3.30 -5.17
C LEU A 39 8.47 -2.44 -4.46
N ALA A 40 8.26 -1.21 -4.92
CA ALA A 40 7.26 -0.29 -4.37
C ALA A 40 5.83 -0.63 -4.78
N LEU A 41 5.63 -1.46 -5.82
CA LEU A 41 4.32 -1.71 -6.42
C LEU A 41 3.59 -0.38 -6.71
N ASN A 42 2.27 -0.34 -6.50
CA ASN A 42 1.46 0.87 -6.54
C ASN A 42 1.02 1.31 -5.12
N LEU A 43 1.84 1.04 -4.09
CA LEU A 43 1.52 1.32 -2.68
C LEU A 43 1.20 2.80 -2.41
N LYS A 44 1.92 3.73 -3.06
CA LYS A 44 1.66 5.18 -2.95
C LYS A 44 0.27 5.53 -3.51
N GLN A 45 -0.12 4.92 -4.63
CA GLN A 45 -1.43 5.12 -5.26
C GLN A 45 -2.55 4.53 -4.39
N LEU A 46 -2.37 3.31 -3.87
CA LEU A 46 -3.33 2.67 -2.97
C LEU A 46 -3.54 3.50 -1.69
N HIS A 47 -2.46 3.92 -1.04
CA HIS A 47 -2.56 4.79 0.15
C HIS A 47 -3.30 6.10 -0.18
N ASN A 48 -2.97 6.74 -1.31
CA ASN A 48 -3.65 7.97 -1.71
C ASN A 48 -5.15 7.75 -1.97
N PHE A 49 -5.51 6.69 -2.68
CA PHE A 49 -6.92 6.33 -2.92
C PHE A 49 -7.67 6.15 -1.60
N HIS A 50 -7.14 5.31 -0.71
CA HIS A 50 -7.82 5.02 0.56
C HIS A 50 -7.89 6.24 1.48
N ALA A 51 -6.78 6.96 1.67
CA ALA A 51 -6.71 8.09 2.59
C ALA A 51 -7.49 9.32 2.10
N ASN A 52 -7.46 9.61 0.80
CA ASN A 52 -7.99 10.87 0.27
C ASN A 52 -9.32 10.74 -0.46
N VAL A 53 -9.72 9.53 -0.87
CA VAL A 53 -10.96 9.31 -1.61
C VAL A 53 -11.92 8.43 -0.80
N MET A 54 -11.49 7.21 -0.47
CA MET A 54 -12.36 6.23 0.18
C MET A 54 -12.75 6.66 1.59
N LEU A 55 -11.77 6.93 2.46
CA LEU A 55 -12.01 7.30 3.85
C LEU A 55 -12.86 8.57 3.96
N LYS A 56 -12.55 9.62 3.19
CA LYS A 56 -13.33 10.86 3.16
C LYS A 56 -14.76 10.64 2.68
N GLY A 57 -14.95 9.77 1.67
CA GLY A 57 -16.28 9.39 1.20
C GLY A 57 -17.09 8.67 2.27
N LEU A 58 -16.47 7.74 3.00
CA LEU A 58 -17.11 7.04 4.11
C LEU A 58 -17.43 7.95 5.29
N GLN A 59 -16.54 8.90 5.62
CA GLN A 59 -16.79 9.89 6.66
C GLN A 59 -17.96 10.82 6.31
N TYR A 60 -18.04 11.25 5.05
CA TYR A 60 -19.10 12.16 4.61
C TYR A 60 -20.50 11.51 4.62
N TYR A 61 -20.57 10.20 4.37
CA TYR A 61 -21.83 9.44 4.35
C TYR A 61 -22.01 8.51 5.56
N SER A 62 -21.30 8.74 6.66
CA SER A 62 -21.33 7.85 7.84
C SER A 62 -22.74 7.64 8.42
N ASP A 63 -23.58 8.67 8.29
CA ASP A 63 -24.92 8.70 8.87
C ASP A 63 -26.03 8.31 7.85
N ASP A 64 -25.64 7.99 6.61
CA ASP A 64 -26.55 7.61 5.52
C ASP A 64 -26.05 6.34 4.79
N PRO A 65 -26.43 5.14 5.27
CA PRO A 65 -25.99 3.87 4.69
C PRO A 65 -26.33 3.70 3.21
N GLY A 66 -27.40 4.32 2.71
CA GLY A 66 -27.80 4.23 1.29
C GLY A 66 -26.78 4.92 0.37
N LYS A 67 -26.19 6.03 0.82
CA LYS A 67 -25.16 6.77 0.04
C LYS A 67 -23.77 6.14 0.14
N VAL A 68 -23.50 5.36 1.18
CA VAL A 68 -22.30 4.52 1.24
C VAL A 68 -22.26 3.55 0.07
N GLY A 69 -23.37 2.84 -0.22
CA GLY A 69 -23.46 1.94 -1.38
C GLY A 69 -23.19 2.63 -2.72
N GLN A 70 -23.78 3.82 -2.93
CA GLN A 70 -23.54 4.60 -4.15
C GLN A 70 -22.09 5.07 -4.29
N THR A 71 -21.42 5.33 -3.17
CA THR A 71 -20.00 5.70 -3.17
C THR A 71 -19.15 4.58 -3.75
N PHE A 72 -19.40 3.31 -3.37
CA PHE A 72 -18.68 2.17 -3.94
C PHE A 72 -18.91 2.02 -5.44
N THR A 73 -20.15 2.15 -5.92
CA THR A 73 -20.44 2.08 -7.37
C THR A 73 -19.69 3.18 -8.13
N ARG A 74 -19.61 4.40 -7.57
CA ARG A 74 -18.86 5.50 -8.20
C ARG A 74 -17.35 5.25 -8.25
N LEU A 75 -16.82 4.52 -7.26
CA LEU A 75 -15.39 4.23 -7.12
C LEU A 75 -14.97 2.91 -7.80
N GLU A 76 -15.85 2.25 -8.55
CA GLU A 76 -15.59 0.94 -9.16
C GLU A 76 -14.23 0.89 -9.89
N ARG A 77 -13.93 1.88 -10.72
CA ARG A 77 -12.66 1.95 -11.46
C ARG A 77 -11.46 2.31 -10.58
N ASP A 78 -11.66 3.02 -9.47
CA ASP A 78 -10.57 3.30 -8.54
C ASP A 78 -10.06 2.01 -7.86
N PHE A 79 -10.93 1.00 -7.71
CA PHE A 79 -10.54 -0.33 -7.21
C PHE A 79 -9.65 -1.12 -8.19
N ASP A 80 -9.48 -0.70 -9.43
CA ASP A 80 -8.50 -1.30 -10.35
C ASP A 80 -7.06 -1.24 -9.80
N LEU A 81 -6.78 -0.30 -8.89
CA LEU A 81 -5.53 -0.26 -8.14
C LEU A 81 -5.27 -1.55 -7.35
N HIS A 82 -6.30 -2.18 -6.80
CA HIS A 82 -6.16 -3.48 -6.12
C HIS A 82 -5.88 -4.60 -7.10
N ILE A 83 -6.49 -4.58 -8.29
CA ILE A 83 -6.22 -5.57 -9.35
C ILE A 83 -4.75 -5.49 -9.75
N GLN A 84 -4.25 -4.28 -10.01
CA GLN A 84 -2.85 -4.05 -10.35
C GLN A 84 -1.90 -4.52 -9.24
N PHE A 85 -2.22 -4.22 -7.98
CA PHE A 85 -1.41 -4.64 -6.84
C PHE A 85 -1.30 -6.16 -6.76
N HIS A 86 -2.44 -6.87 -6.73
CA HIS A 86 -2.47 -8.32 -6.58
C HIS A 86 -1.92 -9.05 -7.79
N HIS A 87 -2.03 -8.48 -8.99
CA HIS A 87 -1.38 -9.02 -10.18
C HIS A 87 0.15 -9.05 -10.05
N ASN A 88 0.75 -7.98 -9.52
CA ASN A 88 2.20 -7.84 -9.43
C ASN A 88 2.80 -8.41 -8.13
N LEU A 89 1.97 -8.59 -7.09
CA LEU A 89 2.41 -9.04 -5.77
C LEU A 89 3.16 -10.38 -5.78
N PRO A 90 2.75 -11.45 -6.51
CA PRO A 90 3.49 -12.71 -6.55
C PRO A 90 4.93 -12.55 -7.02
N HIS A 91 5.14 -11.75 -8.07
CA HIS A 91 6.47 -11.47 -8.60
C HIS A 91 7.35 -10.74 -7.59
N VAL A 92 6.81 -9.72 -6.93
CA VAL A 92 7.54 -8.99 -5.89
C VAL A 92 7.84 -9.89 -4.69
N LYS A 93 6.91 -10.78 -4.31
CA LYS A 93 7.13 -11.78 -3.24
C LYS A 93 8.30 -12.72 -3.56
N GLU A 94 8.47 -13.13 -4.81
CA GLU A 94 9.63 -13.91 -5.26
C GLU A 94 10.93 -13.09 -5.26
N LEU A 95 10.86 -11.81 -5.64
CA LEU A 95 12.01 -10.92 -5.65
C LEU A 95 12.55 -10.65 -4.24
N ILE A 96 11.67 -10.32 -3.28
CA ILE A 96 12.07 -10.03 -1.89
C ILE A 96 12.59 -11.26 -1.14
N ALA A 97 12.39 -12.47 -1.67
CA ALA A 97 12.97 -13.69 -1.10
C ALA A 97 14.47 -13.84 -1.41
N GLN A 98 14.98 -13.10 -2.40
CA GLN A 98 16.35 -13.18 -2.90
C GLN A 98 17.24 -12.10 -2.29
N LYS A 99 18.55 -12.36 -2.19
CA LYS A 99 19.52 -11.30 -1.85
C LYS A 99 19.79 -10.42 -3.07
N PRO A 100 20.02 -9.10 -2.90
CA PRO A 100 20.08 -8.35 -1.63
C PRO A 100 18.71 -7.86 -1.09
N PHE A 101 17.61 -8.06 -1.83
CA PHE A 101 16.27 -7.55 -1.49
C PHE A 101 15.74 -8.04 -0.13
N ARG A 102 15.98 -9.30 0.20
CA ARG A 102 15.61 -9.90 1.49
C ARG A 102 16.21 -9.15 2.67
N ASP A 103 17.49 -8.77 2.56
CA ASP A 103 18.21 -8.11 3.64
C ASP A 103 17.65 -6.68 3.85
N PHE A 104 17.41 -5.95 2.75
CA PHE A 104 16.74 -4.64 2.77
C PHE A 104 15.33 -4.72 3.38
N PHE A 105 14.52 -5.68 2.94
CA PHE A 105 13.16 -5.86 3.44
C PHE A 105 13.13 -6.20 4.93
N GLN A 106 14.10 -7.00 5.42
CA GLN A 106 14.21 -7.34 6.83
C GLN A 106 14.54 -6.12 7.70
N VAL A 107 15.39 -5.20 7.23
CA VAL A 107 15.65 -3.92 7.90
C VAL A 107 14.37 -3.11 8.03
N CYS A 108 13.56 -3.03 6.97
CA CYS A 108 12.28 -2.32 7.00
C CYS A 108 11.29 -2.93 8.00
N LYS A 109 11.23 -4.27 8.13
CA LYS A 109 10.39 -4.93 9.14
C LYS A 109 10.77 -4.53 10.57
N THR A 110 12.07 -4.51 10.85
CA THR A 110 12.58 -4.10 12.18
C THR A 110 12.29 -2.63 12.49
N ALA A 111 12.15 -1.78 11.46
CA ALA A 111 11.77 -0.38 11.59
C ALA A 111 10.26 -0.15 11.84
N GLY A 112 9.46 -1.21 12.02
CA GLY A 112 8.03 -1.11 12.34
C GLY A 112 7.09 -1.33 11.17
N MET A 113 7.59 -1.81 10.03
CA MET A 113 6.73 -2.23 8.92
C MET A 113 6.07 -3.58 9.24
N ASN A 114 4.78 -3.55 9.57
CA ASN A 114 3.93 -4.72 9.52
C ASN A 114 3.31 -4.83 8.13
N LEU A 115 3.87 -5.69 7.27
CA LEU A 115 3.00 -6.31 6.27
C LEU A 115 2.18 -7.34 7.03
N ILE A 116 1.04 -6.89 7.55
CA ILE A 116 -0.04 -7.84 7.87
C ILE A 116 -0.29 -8.61 6.58
N GLU A 117 -0.42 -9.92 6.72
CA GLU A 117 -0.63 -10.89 5.67
C GLU A 117 -1.76 -10.42 4.74
N TYR A 118 -1.38 -9.86 3.59
CA TYR A 118 -2.23 -9.66 2.42
C TYR A 118 -1.64 -10.47 1.24
#